data_AF-A0A5K4FCK7-F1
#
_entry.id   AF-A0A5K4FCK7-F1
#
_cell.length_a   1.000
_cell.length_b   1.000
_cell.length_c   1.000
_cell.angle_alpha   90.00
_cell.angle_beta   90.00
_cell.angle_gamma   90.00
#
_symmetry.space_group_name_H-M   'P 1'
#
loop_
_entity.id
_entity.type
_entity.pdbx_description
1 polymer ?
#
loop_
_entity_poly.entity_id
_entity_poly.type
_entity_poly.pdbx_seq_one_letter_code
_entity_poly.pdbx_strand_id
1 'polypeptide(L)'
;MSVPRKFGRSNGYYWFIVLKCSRYLISRNLCSSTNGVEMARMQQRYALLNKKCEEHITTLDQVNPRDVFVNNEVKLNKIQVYGFDYDYTLAHYTSDLDEFIFNESRNWLVEQMKYPEEILNYDYTEFARRGLHFDVKRGLLMKVDAFHHIQLDTVYRGFKLLSLDEILRVYRGSHLSSDILKQKFTPNDTIMIQLMDFFRLPEINLLCSIIDFFDRHGIDYKPVYVYQDVSTAVARVHKSGLLGQTVMSDPERYIAKAPQLSTFLHRLVENNKKLFVISNSSAAYIDKGLKFLVGNDWQELFDVIISRANKPSFFKSPLGQFRRTDISGTFKDWEAVQTFKRGQIYEGGCLEEMIKLTGWSSASILYFGDHVYADLADVASTYGWMTGAVIPELESELIAANNPDFKINLKRLRMLEKLIQENQHVHTDEAKLLLEKWLDERNALRRGSKCVFNPQFGSIFRSFHNPSYFSQRLGQYATLYTSRVTNLLHFPLDHTFYPKRTALPHESF
;
A
#
# COMPACT_ATOMS: atom_id res chain seq x y z
N MET A 1 -13.12 -42.11 50.18
CA MET A 1 -13.56 -41.70 48.82
C MET A 1 -12.48 -40.80 48.22
N SER A 2 -12.06 -41.10 47.02
CA SER A 2 -10.78 -40.76 46.38
C SER A 2 -10.58 -39.27 46.05
N VAL A 3 -9.38 -38.77 46.36
CA VAL A 3 -8.83 -37.47 45.94
C VAL A 3 -8.40 -37.54 44.47
N PRO A 4 -8.82 -36.61 43.59
CA PRO A 4 -8.23 -36.46 42.27
C PRO A 4 -7.09 -35.44 42.30
N ARG A 5 -5.85 -35.93 42.09
CA ARG A 5 -4.71 -35.12 41.66
C ARG A 5 -4.84 -34.84 40.16
N LYS A 6 -4.88 -33.56 39.76
CA LYS A 6 -4.45 -33.14 38.42
C LYS A 6 -3.50 -31.95 38.55
N PHE A 7 -2.22 -32.27 38.39
CA PHE A 7 -1.15 -31.34 38.01
C PHE A 7 -1.31 -30.96 36.53
N GLY A 8 -0.99 -29.72 36.17
CA GLY A 8 -0.86 -29.31 34.76
C GLY A 8 -0.79 -27.80 34.57
N ARG A 9 0.45 -27.27 34.61
CA ARG A 9 0.83 -25.87 34.34
C ARG A 9 0.49 -25.44 32.91
N SER A 10 0.08 -24.18 32.72
CA SER A 10 0.85 -23.13 32.02
C SER A 10 -0.01 -22.10 31.29
N ASN A 11 0.44 -20.85 31.43
CA ASN A 11 0.28 -19.70 30.54
C ASN A 11 -1.06 -18.94 30.52
N GLY A 12 -1.18 -18.04 31.51
CA GLY A 12 -1.07 -16.60 31.23
C GLY A 12 -2.07 -16.02 30.24
N TYR A 13 -3.30 -15.82 30.68
CA TYR A 13 -4.18 -14.82 30.07
C TYR A 13 -4.45 -13.74 31.11
N TYR A 14 -3.95 -12.54 30.82
CA TYR A 14 -4.29 -11.30 31.53
C TYR A 14 -5.81 -11.12 31.47
N TRP A 15 -6.50 -11.51 32.53
CA TRP A 15 -7.87 -11.06 32.76
C TRP A 15 -7.78 -9.61 33.22
N PHE A 16 -8.44 -8.73 32.47
CA PHE A 16 -8.85 -7.42 32.96
C PHE A 16 -9.72 -7.64 34.20
N ILE A 17 -9.09 -7.66 35.37
CA ILE A 17 -9.79 -7.52 36.63
C ILE A 17 -10.22 -6.07 36.68
N VAL A 18 -11.47 -5.82 36.30
CA VAL A 18 -12.23 -4.68 36.78
C VAL A 18 -12.28 -4.84 38.30
N LEU A 19 -11.31 -4.22 38.98
CA LEU A 19 -11.32 -4.08 40.42
C LEU A 19 -12.56 -3.25 40.78
N LYS A 20 -13.65 -3.95 41.14
CA LYS A 20 -14.63 -3.41 42.07
C LYS A 20 -13.85 -3.05 43.32
N CYS A 21 -13.49 -1.78 43.47
CA CYS A 21 -12.94 -1.24 44.69
C CYS A 21 -13.94 -1.48 45.83
N SER A 22 -13.69 -2.56 46.57
CA SER A 22 -14.24 -2.81 47.88
C SER A 22 -13.84 -1.65 48.79
N ARG A 23 -14.85 -1.06 49.43
CA ARG A 23 -14.74 -0.08 50.52
C ARG A 23 -13.72 -0.57 51.55
N TYR A 24 -12.50 -0.05 51.51
CA TYR A 24 -11.64 -0.01 52.68
C TYR A 24 -11.54 1.45 53.12
N LEU A 25 -12.24 1.73 54.22
CA LEU A 25 -11.97 2.87 55.07
C LEU A 25 -10.48 2.83 55.45
N ILE A 26 -9.68 3.73 54.89
CA ILE A 26 -8.43 4.14 55.51
C ILE A 26 -8.55 5.63 55.78
N SER A 27 -8.38 5.93 57.06
CA SER A 27 -8.48 7.22 57.71
C SER A 27 -7.84 8.35 56.91
N ARG A 28 -8.63 9.40 56.71
CA ARG A 28 -8.21 10.74 56.33
C ARG A 28 -7.12 11.23 57.28
N ASN A 29 -5.86 11.09 56.90
CA ASN A 29 -4.85 12.04 57.32
C ASN A 29 -4.85 13.17 56.28
N LEU A 30 -5.40 14.30 56.72
CA LEU A 30 -5.39 15.58 56.03
C LEU A 30 -3.94 15.97 55.70
N CYS A 31 -3.54 15.85 54.44
CA CYS A 31 -2.54 16.72 53.86
C CYS A 31 -3.24 17.51 52.75
N SER A 32 -3.89 18.61 53.13
CA SER A 32 -4.73 19.42 52.24
C SER A 32 -3.94 20.28 51.25
N SER A 33 -2.61 20.27 51.28
CA SER A 33 -1.78 21.07 50.38
C SER A 33 -1.40 20.35 49.09
N THR A 34 -1.31 19.02 49.07
CA THR A 34 -0.83 18.27 47.90
C THR A 34 -1.91 18.07 46.84
N ASN A 35 -3.18 17.93 47.24
CA ASN A 35 -4.25 17.59 46.31
C ASN A 35 -4.49 18.65 45.23
N GLY A 36 -4.43 19.93 45.59
CA GLY A 36 -4.61 21.04 44.63
C GLY A 36 -3.40 21.28 43.73
N VAL A 37 -2.20 20.89 44.16
CA VAL A 37 -0.95 21.19 43.42
C VAL A 37 -0.83 20.35 42.16
N GLU A 38 -1.15 19.06 42.22
CA GLU A 38 -1.14 18.18 41.03
C GLU A 38 -2.11 18.69 39.97
N MET A 39 -3.35 18.96 40.39
CA MET A 39 -4.42 19.43 39.51
C MET A 39 -4.10 20.77 38.86
N ALA A 40 -3.66 21.75 39.66
CA ALA A 40 -3.28 23.07 39.14
C ALA A 40 -2.15 22.96 38.11
N ARG A 41 -1.13 22.12 38.38
CA ARG A 41 -0.01 21.87 37.44
C ARG A 41 -0.50 21.26 36.13
N MET A 42 -1.35 20.25 36.19
CA MET A 42 -1.91 19.59 35.00
C MET A 42 -2.73 20.57 34.15
N GLN A 43 -3.62 21.34 34.78
CA GLN A 43 -4.45 22.34 34.11
C GLN A 43 -3.61 23.44 33.47
N GLN A 44 -2.59 23.94 34.18
CA GLN A 44 -1.68 24.97 33.65
C GLN A 44 -0.93 24.47 32.41
N ARG A 45 -0.42 23.23 32.44
CA ARG A 45 0.29 22.63 31.29
C ARG A 45 -0.64 22.38 30.10
N TYR A 46 -1.86 21.95 30.36
CA TYR A 46 -2.87 21.75 29.32
C TYR A 46 -3.32 23.07 28.69
N ALA A 47 -3.50 24.13 29.49
CA ALA A 47 -3.77 25.47 28.98
C ALA A 47 -2.62 25.99 28.09
N LEU A 48 -1.36 25.75 28.49
CA LEU A 48 -0.21 26.08 27.66
C LEU A 48 -0.18 25.29 26.34
N LEU A 49 -0.57 24.01 26.36
CA LEU A 49 -0.72 23.20 25.15
C LEU A 49 -1.76 23.82 24.21
N ASN A 50 -2.94 24.22 24.73
CA ASN A 50 -3.99 24.85 23.93
C ASN A 50 -3.49 26.13 23.26
N LYS A 51 -2.88 27.04 24.03
CA LYS A 51 -2.30 28.28 23.51
C LYS A 51 -1.28 28.01 22.38
N LYS A 52 -0.39 27.04 22.57
CA LYS A 52 0.61 26.65 21.55
C LYS A 52 -0.01 26.00 20.31
N CYS A 53 -1.18 25.38 20.42
CA CYS A 53 -1.89 24.84 19.26
C CYS A 53 -2.65 25.94 18.50
N GLU A 54 -3.12 26.98 19.21
CA GLU A 54 -3.80 28.15 18.64
C GLU A 54 -2.84 29.15 17.97
N GLU A 55 -1.58 29.21 18.42
CA GLU A 55 -0.53 29.98 17.75
C GLU A 55 -0.48 29.59 16.27
N HIS A 56 -0.90 30.55 15.41
CA HIS A 56 -1.19 30.32 14.01
C HIS A 56 -0.10 29.54 13.29
N ILE A 57 -0.54 28.43 12.70
CA ILE A 57 0.25 27.54 11.88
C ILE A 57 0.36 28.11 10.44
N THR A 58 0.71 29.39 10.31
CA THR A 58 0.97 30.01 9.00
C THR A 58 2.33 29.60 8.42
N THR A 59 3.14 28.86 9.18
CA THR A 59 4.51 28.47 8.83
C THR A 59 4.69 27.00 8.49
N LEU A 60 3.63 26.18 8.38
CA LEU A 60 3.83 24.79 8.00
C LEU A 60 4.05 24.66 6.50
N ASP A 61 5.24 24.22 6.15
CA ASP A 61 5.62 23.84 4.79
C ASP A 61 4.52 23.00 4.15
N GLN A 62 4.05 23.46 3.00
CA GLN A 62 3.19 22.70 2.12
C GLN A 62 4.08 21.76 1.32
N VAL A 63 3.76 20.47 1.33
CA VAL A 63 4.49 19.49 0.54
C VAL A 63 3.85 19.42 -0.83
N ASN A 64 4.60 19.61 -1.90
CA ASN A 64 4.03 19.51 -3.25
C ASN A 64 3.49 18.08 -3.48
N PRO A 65 2.19 17.89 -3.80
CA PRO A 65 1.65 16.55 -4.08
C PRO A 65 2.32 15.83 -5.26
N ARG A 66 2.96 16.58 -6.16
CA ARG A 66 3.67 16.09 -7.36
C ARG A 66 5.19 16.09 -7.20
N ASP A 67 5.67 15.94 -5.97
CA ASP A 67 7.11 15.90 -5.66
C ASP A 67 7.71 14.48 -5.85
N VAL A 68 9.03 14.40 -5.77
CA VAL A 68 9.80 13.15 -5.76
C VAL A 68 10.46 12.99 -4.40
N PHE A 69 10.19 11.88 -3.73
CA PHE A 69 10.72 11.57 -2.41
C PHE A 69 11.77 10.49 -2.51
N VAL A 70 12.82 10.58 -1.69
CA VAL A 70 13.93 9.64 -1.73
C VAL A 70 14.21 9.01 -0.37
N ASN A 71 14.44 7.71 -0.37
CA ASN A 71 14.87 6.93 0.78
C ASN A 71 16.41 6.90 0.89
N ASN A 72 17.11 7.08 -0.24
CA ASN A 72 18.56 7.19 -0.32
C ASN A 72 18.96 8.37 -1.23
N GLU A 73 20.23 8.77 -1.21
CA GLU A 73 20.74 9.82 -2.10
C GLU A 73 20.63 9.40 -3.58
N VAL A 74 20.10 10.29 -4.42
CA VAL A 74 19.91 10.05 -5.86
C VAL A 74 20.53 11.18 -6.67
N LYS A 75 21.54 10.86 -7.47
CA LYS A 75 22.19 11.79 -8.40
C LYS A 75 21.72 11.53 -9.82
N LEU A 76 20.82 12.37 -10.33
CA LEU A 76 20.26 12.17 -11.68
C LEU A 76 21.35 12.21 -12.77
N ASN A 77 22.42 12.99 -12.59
CA ASN A 77 23.51 13.03 -13.57
C ASN A 77 24.27 11.71 -13.74
N LYS A 78 24.18 10.79 -12.77
CA LYS A 78 24.80 9.46 -12.83
C LYS A 78 23.92 8.43 -13.52
N ILE A 79 22.62 8.71 -13.66
CA ILE A 79 21.69 7.82 -14.36
C ILE A 79 21.87 8.01 -15.87
N GLN A 80 22.18 6.93 -16.58
CA GLN A 80 22.30 6.92 -18.04
C GLN A 80 21.17 6.14 -18.71
N VAL A 81 20.52 5.25 -17.95
CA VAL A 81 19.49 4.37 -18.45
C VAL A 81 18.26 4.47 -17.55
N TYR A 82 17.12 4.74 -18.15
CA TYR A 82 15.82 4.78 -17.48
C TYR A 82 14.97 3.62 -17.97
N GLY A 83 14.51 2.80 -17.02
CA GLY A 83 13.65 1.68 -17.30
C GLY A 83 12.27 1.87 -16.69
N PHE A 84 11.26 1.28 -17.30
CA PHE A 84 9.89 1.39 -16.84
C PHE A 84 9.16 0.05 -16.93
N ASP A 85 8.31 -0.25 -15.96
CA ASP A 85 7.11 -1.02 -16.23
C ASP A 85 6.13 -0.19 -17.07
N TYR A 86 5.18 -0.86 -17.70
CA TYR A 86 4.11 -0.22 -18.45
C TYR A 86 2.89 0.07 -17.58
N ASP A 87 2.24 -0.98 -17.07
CA ASP A 87 0.98 -0.89 -16.32
C ASP A 87 1.18 -0.16 -14.99
N TYR A 88 0.26 0.76 -14.65
CA TYR A 88 0.30 1.64 -13.48
C TYR A 88 1.62 2.44 -13.27
N THR A 89 2.50 2.46 -14.27
CA THR A 89 3.81 3.13 -14.25
C THR A 89 3.93 4.18 -15.35
N LEU A 90 3.80 3.77 -16.62
CA LEU A 90 3.67 4.69 -17.76
C LEU A 90 2.19 4.95 -18.07
N ALA A 91 1.38 3.88 -18.08
CA ALA A 91 -0.05 3.96 -18.27
C ALA A 91 -0.77 3.85 -16.92
N HIS A 92 -1.51 4.88 -16.55
CA HIS A 92 -2.42 4.82 -15.41
C HIS A 92 -3.84 4.61 -15.89
N TYR A 93 -4.64 3.90 -15.10
CA TYR A 93 -6.01 3.57 -15.47
C TYR A 93 -7.03 4.39 -14.68
N THR A 94 -8.20 4.58 -15.27
CA THR A 94 -9.35 5.23 -14.63
C THR A 94 -10.14 4.22 -13.79
N SER A 95 -11.01 4.72 -12.91
CA SER A 95 -11.91 3.87 -12.13
C SER A 95 -12.89 3.07 -12.99
N ASP A 96 -13.15 3.48 -14.23
CA ASP A 96 -13.95 2.71 -15.19
C ASP A 96 -13.37 1.31 -15.44
N LEU A 97 -12.04 1.15 -15.41
CA LEU A 97 -11.41 -0.17 -15.60
C LEU A 97 -11.68 -1.08 -14.40
N ASP A 98 -11.58 -0.53 -13.19
CA ASP A 98 -11.88 -1.27 -11.96
C ASP A 98 -13.35 -1.72 -11.93
N GLU A 99 -14.26 -0.82 -12.29
CA GLU A 99 -15.69 -1.09 -12.42
C GLU A 99 -15.97 -2.17 -13.48
N PHE A 100 -15.31 -2.10 -14.63
CA PHE A 100 -15.41 -3.13 -15.67
C PHE A 100 -14.98 -4.51 -15.15
N ILE A 101 -13.82 -4.61 -14.51
CA ILE A 101 -13.32 -5.89 -13.95
C ILE A 101 -14.29 -6.43 -12.91
N PHE A 102 -14.79 -5.56 -12.02
CA PHE A 102 -15.76 -5.93 -11.00
C PHE A 102 -17.05 -6.48 -11.64
N ASN A 103 -17.65 -5.74 -12.58
CA ASN A 103 -18.91 -6.09 -13.22
C ASN A 103 -18.82 -7.38 -14.03
N GLU A 104 -17.79 -7.54 -14.86
CA GLU A 104 -17.60 -8.76 -15.65
C GLU A 104 -17.40 -9.99 -14.76
N SER A 105 -16.65 -9.84 -13.67
CA SER A 105 -16.42 -10.93 -12.72
C SER A 105 -17.69 -11.28 -11.95
N ARG A 106 -18.43 -10.27 -11.47
CA ARG A 106 -19.71 -10.41 -10.78
C ARG A 106 -20.74 -11.14 -11.66
N ASN A 107 -20.92 -10.68 -12.89
CA ASN A 107 -21.88 -11.25 -13.83
C ASN A 107 -21.55 -12.71 -14.13
N TRP A 108 -20.27 -13.04 -14.34
CA TRP A 108 -19.83 -14.42 -14.57
C TRP A 108 -20.12 -15.35 -13.38
N LEU A 109 -19.93 -14.88 -12.14
CA LEU A 109 -20.25 -15.67 -10.95
C LEU A 109 -21.74 -16.03 -10.90
N VAL A 110 -22.61 -15.08 -11.26
CA VAL A 110 -24.07 -15.33 -11.31
C VAL A 110 -24.42 -16.29 -12.45
N GLU A 111 -23.97 -15.99 -13.66
CA GLU A 111 -24.36 -16.74 -14.86
C GLU A 111 -23.79 -18.17 -14.90
N GLN A 112 -22.52 -18.33 -14.55
CA GLN A 112 -21.78 -19.58 -14.74
C GLN A 112 -21.61 -20.37 -13.44
N MET A 113 -21.38 -19.68 -12.31
CA MET A 113 -21.21 -20.31 -11.00
C MET A 113 -22.50 -20.36 -10.17
N LYS A 114 -23.61 -19.82 -10.71
CA LYS A 114 -24.95 -19.85 -10.10
C LYS A 114 -24.99 -19.19 -8.72
N TYR A 115 -24.20 -18.15 -8.53
CA TYR A 115 -24.34 -17.26 -7.40
C TYR A 115 -25.71 -16.55 -7.45
N PRO A 116 -26.32 -16.19 -6.29
CA PRO A 116 -27.61 -15.52 -6.24
C PRO A 116 -27.67 -14.25 -7.10
N GLU A 117 -28.75 -14.09 -7.88
CA GLU A 117 -28.91 -12.97 -8.82
C GLU A 117 -28.92 -11.61 -8.11
N GLU A 118 -29.33 -11.56 -6.85
CA GLU A 118 -29.37 -10.34 -6.05
C GLU A 118 -27.99 -9.71 -5.85
N ILE A 119 -26.90 -10.45 -6.05
CA ILE A 119 -25.53 -9.92 -6.03
C ILE A 119 -25.31 -8.93 -7.18
N LEU A 120 -26.07 -9.00 -8.28
CA LEU A 120 -26.03 -8.02 -9.37
C LEU A 120 -26.39 -6.59 -8.92
N ASN A 121 -27.03 -6.43 -7.76
CA ASN A 121 -27.37 -5.11 -7.19
C ASN A 121 -26.20 -4.42 -6.46
N TYR A 122 -25.03 -5.07 -6.34
CA TYR A 122 -23.85 -4.45 -5.75
C TYR A 122 -23.01 -3.77 -6.81
N ASP A 123 -22.77 -2.47 -6.69
CA ASP A 123 -21.86 -1.76 -7.58
C ASP A 123 -20.43 -1.72 -7.03
N TYR A 124 -19.47 -1.50 -7.95
CA TYR A 124 -18.09 -1.26 -7.55
C TYR A 124 -17.98 0.02 -6.70
N THR A 125 -17.18 -0.05 -5.65
CA THR A 125 -16.85 1.11 -4.81
C THR A 125 -15.35 1.15 -4.52
N GLU A 126 -14.81 2.32 -4.18
CA GLU A 126 -13.40 2.42 -3.78
C GLU A 126 -13.16 2.04 -2.30
N PHE A 127 -13.90 1.05 -1.78
CA PHE A 127 -13.76 0.58 -0.40
C PHE A 127 -12.38 -0.05 -0.15
N ALA A 128 -11.95 -0.97 -1.03
CA ALA A 128 -10.65 -1.61 -0.94
C ALA A 128 -9.52 -0.64 -1.33
N ARG A 129 -8.38 -0.73 -0.64
CA ARG A 129 -7.17 0.06 -0.92
C ARG A 129 -5.94 -0.83 -0.93
N ARG A 130 -4.88 -0.39 -1.62
CA ARG A 130 -3.58 -1.08 -1.57
C ARG A 130 -3.01 -1.05 -0.15
N GLY A 131 -2.15 -2.01 0.16
CA GLY A 131 -1.51 -2.17 1.47
C GLY A 131 -2.35 -2.90 2.52
N LEU A 132 -3.58 -3.29 2.19
CA LEU A 132 -4.41 -4.13 3.06
C LEU A 132 -4.03 -5.61 2.94
N HIS A 133 -4.57 -6.40 3.87
CA HIS A 133 -4.40 -7.83 3.97
C HIS A 133 -5.77 -8.51 4.06
N PHE A 134 -5.94 -9.62 3.34
CA PHE A 134 -7.16 -10.43 3.40
C PHE A 134 -6.85 -11.83 3.93
N ASP A 135 -7.42 -12.17 5.09
CA ASP A 135 -7.38 -13.52 5.66
C ASP A 135 -8.43 -14.38 4.97
N VAL A 136 -8.00 -15.20 4.02
CA VAL A 136 -8.86 -16.07 3.21
C VAL A 136 -9.57 -17.12 4.05
N LYS A 137 -8.95 -17.60 5.12
CA LYS A 137 -9.54 -18.62 5.99
C LYS A 137 -10.74 -18.07 6.75
N ARG A 138 -10.66 -16.79 7.14
CA ARG A 138 -11.65 -16.13 8.00
C ARG A 138 -12.56 -15.15 7.28
N GLY A 139 -12.26 -14.80 6.03
CA GLY A 139 -13.00 -13.80 5.25
C GLY A 139 -12.86 -12.39 5.82
N LEU A 140 -11.68 -12.04 6.32
CA LEU A 140 -11.44 -10.75 6.99
C LEU A 140 -10.45 -9.88 6.23
N LEU A 141 -10.85 -8.64 5.93
CA LEU A 141 -9.98 -7.61 5.38
C LEU A 141 -9.45 -6.75 6.53
N MET A 142 -8.15 -6.44 6.54
CA MET A 142 -7.55 -5.62 7.59
C MET A 142 -6.30 -4.88 7.12
N LYS A 143 -5.87 -3.90 7.90
CA LYS A 143 -4.57 -3.25 7.73
C LYS A 143 -3.58 -3.75 8.78
N VAL A 144 -2.33 -3.92 8.38
CA VAL A 144 -1.23 -4.41 9.22
C VAL A 144 -0.09 -3.41 9.19
N ASP A 145 0.53 -3.17 10.35
CA ASP A 145 1.68 -2.28 10.48
C ASP A 145 3.02 -2.98 10.18
N ALA A 146 4.09 -2.20 10.11
CA ALA A 146 5.46 -2.65 9.87
C ALA A 146 6.01 -3.63 10.94
N PHE A 147 5.33 -3.76 12.08
CA PHE A 147 5.69 -4.63 13.19
C PHE A 147 4.74 -5.83 13.30
N HIS A 148 3.96 -6.08 12.24
CA HIS A 148 3.02 -7.18 12.11
C HIS A 148 1.84 -7.11 13.09
N HIS A 149 1.45 -5.92 13.53
CA HIS A 149 0.24 -5.73 14.31
C HIS A 149 -0.93 -5.31 13.42
N ILE A 150 -2.08 -5.96 13.62
CA ILE A 150 -3.36 -5.56 13.05
C ILE A 150 -3.70 -4.16 13.58
N GLN A 151 -4.05 -3.25 12.69
CA GLN A 151 -4.71 -2.01 13.06
C GLN A 151 -6.16 -2.35 13.42
N LEU A 152 -6.43 -2.49 14.72
CA LEU A 152 -7.65 -3.11 15.25
C LEU A 152 -8.96 -2.43 14.81
N ASP A 153 -8.94 -1.14 14.49
CA ASP A 153 -10.11 -0.39 14.01
C ASP A 153 -10.30 -0.44 12.48
N THR A 154 -9.70 -1.44 11.83
CA THR A 154 -9.73 -1.62 10.36
C THR A 154 -10.10 -3.03 9.92
N VAL A 155 -10.61 -3.88 10.82
CA VAL A 155 -10.94 -5.28 10.50
C VAL A 155 -12.39 -5.39 10.05
N TYR A 156 -12.60 -5.77 8.80
CA TYR A 156 -13.93 -5.90 8.19
C TYR A 156 -14.22 -7.35 7.78
N ARG A 157 -15.47 -7.78 7.96
CA ARG A 157 -16.07 -8.95 7.28
C ARG A 157 -17.09 -8.40 6.29
N GLY A 158 -16.87 -8.59 5.00
CA GLY A 158 -17.63 -7.85 3.99
C GLY A 158 -17.42 -6.35 4.19
N PHE A 159 -18.51 -5.60 4.34
CA PHE A 159 -18.47 -4.17 4.70
C PHE A 159 -18.70 -3.90 6.19
N LYS A 160 -18.89 -4.94 7.00
CA LYS A 160 -19.13 -4.82 8.44
C LYS A 160 -17.82 -4.75 9.22
N LEU A 161 -17.62 -3.64 9.93
CA LEU A 161 -16.53 -3.48 10.90
C LEU A 161 -16.72 -4.43 12.09
N LEU A 162 -15.67 -5.17 12.45
CA LEU A 162 -15.70 -6.06 13.61
C LEU A 162 -15.40 -5.34 14.93
N SER A 163 -15.93 -5.89 16.03
CA SER A 163 -15.65 -5.41 17.37
C SER A 163 -14.24 -5.80 17.84
N LEU A 164 -13.67 -5.01 18.74
CA LEU A 164 -12.36 -5.30 19.34
C LEU A 164 -12.32 -6.69 19.99
N ASP A 165 -13.36 -7.06 20.74
CA ASP A 165 -13.44 -8.35 21.43
C ASP A 165 -13.47 -9.53 20.45
N GLU A 166 -14.15 -9.38 19.31
CA GLU A 166 -14.18 -10.40 18.26
C GLU A 166 -12.80 -10.57 17.64
N ILE A 167 -12.12 -9.47 17.29
CA ILE A 167 -10.78 -9.50 16.68
C ILE A 167 -9.78 -10.16 17.63
N LEU A 168 -9.75 -9.74 18.90
CA LEU A 168 -8.83 -10.29 19.89
C LEU A 168 -9.10 -11.78 20.18
N ARG A 169 -10.35 -12.22 20.10
CA ARG A 169 -10.71 -13.64 20.20
C ARG A 169 -10.23 -14.44 18.99
N VAL A 170 -10.40 -13.89 17.79
CA VAL A 170 -10.08 -14.54 16.51
C VAL A 170 -8.56 -14.68 16.30
N TYR A 171 -7.78 -13.65 16.63
CA TYR A 171 -6.34 -13.60 16.44
C TYR A 171 -5.52 -13.83 17.72
N ARG A 172 -6.17 -13.95 18.88
CA ARG A 172 -5.52 -14.08 20.20
C ARG A 172 -4.57 -12.92 20.50
N GLY A 173 -4.97 -11.71 20.15
CA GLY A 173 -4.15 -10.50 20.20
C GLY A 173 -4.21 -9.71 18.90
N SER A 174 -3.27 -8.79 18.71
CA SER A 174 -3.12 -8.01 17.46
C SER A 174 -1.95 -8.47 16.60
N HIS A 175 -1.02 -9.25 17.13
CA HIS A 175 0.19 -9.66 16.41
C HIS A 175 -0.06 -10.82 15.44
N LEU A 176 0.46 -10.70 14.22
CA LEU A 176 0.49 -11.73 13.19
C LEU A 176 1.93 -12.24 13.02
N SER A 177 2.10 -13.55 12.94
CA SER A 177 3.43 -14.11 12.68
C SER A 177 3.93 -13.74 11.27
N SER A 178 5.26 -13.67 11.12
CA SER A 178 5.86 -13.40 9.81
C SER A 178 5.52 -14.48 8.78
N ASP A 179 5.26 -15.73 9.19
CA ASP A 179 4.96 -16.82 8.27
C ASP A 179 3.59 -16.65 7.61
N ILE A 180 2.59 -16.18 8.38
CA ILE A 180 1.28 -15.81 7.86
C ILE A 180 1.41 -14.71 6.81
N LEU A 181 2.15 -13.65 7.12
CA LEU A 181 2.28 -12.50 6.21
C LEU A 181 3.09 -12.82 4.95
N LYS A 182 4.12 -13.67 5.03
CA LYS A 182 5.01 -13.98 3.90
C LYS A 182 4.47 -15.04 2.94
N GLN A 183 3.25 -15.55 3.14
CA GLN A 183 2.63 -16.56 2.27
C GLN A 183 3.54 -17.79 2.04
N LYS A 184 4.30 -18.21 3.06
CA LYS A 184 4.99 -19.49 2.97
C LYS A 184 3.91 -20.57 3.00
N PHE A 185 3.63 -21.18 1.85
CA PHE A 185 2.72 -22.32 1.77
C PHE A 185 3.29 -23.47 2.62
N THR A 186 2.78 -23.63 3.84
CA THR A 186 2.72 -24.94 4.45
C THR A 186 1.29 -25.46 4.35
N PRO A 187 1.08 -26.79 4.29
CA PRO A 187 -0.24 -27.39 4.06
C PRO A 187 -1.33 -26.99 5.07
N ASN A 188 -0.95 -26.47 6.24
CA ASN A 188 -1.87 -26.11 7.33
C ASN A 188 -2.03 -24.60 7.54
N ASP A 189 -1.39 -23.75 6.73
CA ASP A 189 -1.34 -22.32 6.99
C ASP A 189 -2.53 -21.51 6.45
N THR A 190 -2.83 -20.44 7.18
CA THR A 190 -3.82 -19.43 6.80
C THR A 190 -3.26 -18.64 5.61
N ILE A 191 -3.98 -18.62 4.47
CA ILE A 191 -3.59 -17.78 3.34
C ILE A 191 -3.95 -16.33 3.68
N MET A 192 -2.92 -15.50 3.91
CA MET A 192 -3.06 -14.05 4.06
C MET A 192 -2.62 -13.38 2.75
N ILE A 193 -3.57 -12.82 2.03
CA ILE A 193 -3.31 -12.13 0.76
C ILE A 193 -2.91 -10.71 1.06
N GLN A 194 -1.84 -10.27 0.41
CA GLN A 194 -1.38 -8.89 0.41
C GLN A 194 -1.96 -8.18 -0.83
N LEU A 195 -2.75 -7.12 -0.63
CA LEU A 195 -3.28 -6.27 -1.71
C LEU A 195 -2.23 -5.25 -2.17
N MET A 196 -1.27 -5.65 -3.00
CA MET A 196 -0.23 -4.73 -3.53
C MET A 196 -0.46 -4.29 -4.97
N ASP A 197 -1.26 -5.05 -5.71
CA ASP A 197 -1.57 -4.83 -7.12
C ASP A 197 -2.93 -4.12 -7.25
N PHE A 198 -3.00 -3.11 -8.10
CA PHE A 198 -4.23 -2.38 -8.39
C PHE A 198 -5.31 -3.27 -9.01
N PHE A 199 -4.93 -4.23 -9.86
CA PHE A 199 -5.88 -5.17 -10.48
C PHE A 199 -6.59 -6.08 -9.46
N ARG A 200 -6.14 -6.08 -8.20
CA ARG A 200 -6.75 -6.82 -7.08
C ARG A 200 -7.81 -6.03 -6.34
N LEU A 201 -7.90 -4.71 -6.52
CA LEU A 201 -8.89 -3.88 -5.82
C LEU A 201 -10.34 -4.26 -6.21
N PRO A 202 -10.69 -4.45 -7.50
CA PRO A 202 -12.01 -4.93 -7.89
C PRO A 202 -12.35 -6.30 -7.31
N GLU A 203 -11.36 -7.21 -7.29
CA GLU A 203 -11.54 -8.56 -6.74
C GLU A 203 -11.89 -8.53 -5.26
N ILE A 204 -11.19 -7.70 -4.48
CA ILE A 204 -11.45 -7.59 -3.04
C ILE A 204 -12.76 -6.88 -2.78
N ASN A 205 -13.11 -5.88 -3.59
CA ASN A 205 -14.43 -5.27 -3.50
C ASN A 205 -15.53 -6.32 -3.72
N LEU A 206 -15.40 -7.15 -4.77
CA LEU A 206 -16.35 -8.22 -5.08
C LEU A 206 -16.42 -9.28 -3.97
N LEU A 207 -15.27 -9.65 -3.39
CA LEU A 207 -15.22 -10.52 -2.21
C LEU A 207 -16.00 -9.93 -1.04
N CYS A 208 -15.81 -8.65 -0.74
CA CYS A 208 -16.53 -7.97 0.32
C CYS A 208 -18.04 -7.91 0.04
N SER A 209 -18.44 -7.63 -1.20
CA SER A 209 -19.84 -7.60 -1.62
C SER A 209 -20.54 -8.95 -1.44
N ILE A 210 -19.89 -10.04 -1.84
CA ILE A 210 -20.45 -11.39 -1.70
C ILE A 210 -20.54 -11.82 -0.24
N ILE A 211 -19.47 -11.57 0.54
CA ILE A 211 -19.46 -11.89 1.98
C ILE A 211 -20.54 -11.10 2.72
N ASP A 212 -20.68 -9.81 2.41
CA ASP A 212 -21.71 -8.95 2.97
C ASP A 212 -23.12 -9.47 2.61
N PHE A 213 -23.33 -9.88 1.36
CA PHE A 213 -24.60 -10.46 0.91
C PHE A 213 -24.92 -11.74 1.69
N PHE A 214 -24.00 -12.69 1.76
CA PHE A 214 -24.24 -13.94 2.48
C PHE A 214 -24.52 -13.72 3.97
N ASP A 215 -23.76 -12.84 4.63
CA ASP A 215 -23.99 -12.51 6.04
C ASP A 215 -25.36 -11.86 6.28
N ARG A 216 -25.80 -10.92 5.41
CA ARG A 216 -27.09 -10.24 5.55
C ARG A 216 -28.28 -11.16 5.29
N HIS A 217 -28.12 -12.17 4.43
CA HIS A 217 -29.17 -13.11 4.06
C HIS A 217 -29.10 -14.44 4.84
N GLY A 218 -28.16 -14.57 5.78
CA GLY A 218 -28.02 -15.78 6.60
C GLY A 218 -27.64 -17.02 5.78
N ILE A 219 -26.93 -16.83 4.67
CA ILE A 219 -26.45 -17.92 3.81
C ILE A 219 -25.15 -18.45 4.42
N ASP A 220 -25.08 -19.77 4.65
CA ASP A 220 -23.87 -20.42 5.11
C ASP A 220 -22.85 -20.56 3.98
N TYR A 221 -21.60 -20.17 4.24
CA TYR A 221 -20.49 -20.28 3.28
C TYR A 221 -19.16 -20.58 3.97
N LYS A 222 -18.17 -20.98 3.17
CA LYS A 222 -16.76 -21.01 3.58
C LYS A 222 -16.02 -19.89 2.86
N PRO A 223 -15.38 -18.96 3.59
CA PRO A 223 -14.64 -17.84 2.97
C PRO A 223 -13.61 -18.28 1.91
N VAL A 224 -12.99 -19.45 2.11
CA VAL A 224 -12.04 -20.03 1.15
C VAL A 224 -12.66 -20.32 -0.22
N TYR A 225 -13.89 -20.85 -0.25
CA TYR A 225 -14.56 -21.17 -1.52
C TYR A 225 -14.99 -19.88 -2.23
N VAL A 226 -15.54 -18.92 -1.47
CA VAL A 226 -15.87 -17.60 -2.01
C VAL A 226 -14.63 -16.92 -2.61
N TYR A 227 -13.50 -17.01 -1.91
CA TYR A 227 -12.21 -16.53 -2.42
C TYR A 227 -11.81 -17.21 -3.72
N GLN A 228 -11.85 -18.54 -3.79
CA GLN A 228 -11.46 -19.30 -4.97
C GLN A 228 -12.33 -18.98 -6.19
N ASP A 229 -13.64 -18.87 -6.00
CA ASP A 229 -14.59 -18.59 -7.07
C ASP A 229 -14.38 -17.18 -7.63
N VAL A 230 -14.24 -16.18 -6.75
CA VAL A 230 -13.99 -14.79 -7.16
C VAL A 230 -12.62 -14.62 -7.81
N SER A 231 -11.56 -15.21 -7.25
CA SER A 231 -10.25 -15.21 -7.89
C SER A 231 -10.27 -15.87 -9.27
N THR A 232 -11.07 -16.92 -9.44
CA THR A 232 -11.24 -17.58 -10.75
C THR A 232 -11.96 -16.66 -11.74
N ALA A 233 -13.03 -15.99 -11.31
CA ALA A 233 -13.77 -15.02 -12.10
C ALA A 233 -12.87 -13.87 -12.59
N VAL A 234 -12.12 -13.25 -11.67
CA VAL A 234 -11.21 -12.14 -12.01
C VAL A 234 -10.06 -12.61 -12.89
N ALA A 235 -9.48 -13.79 -12.61
CA ALA A 235 -8.42 -14.34 -13.45
C ALA A 235 -8.90 -14.59 -14.88
N ARG A 236 -10.17 -14.95 -15.10
CA ARG A 236 -10.75 -15.09 -16.45
C ARG A 236 -10.76 -13.76 -17.20
N VAL A 237 -11.20 -12.67 -16.57
CA VAL A 237 -11.22 -11.32 -17.19
C VAL A 237 -9.83 -10.92 -17.70
N HIS A 238 -8.78 -11.22 -16.92
CA HIS A 238 -7.39 -10.93 -17.28
C HIS A 238 -6.82 -11.89 -18.34
N LYS A 239 -7.04 -13.21 -18.19
CA LYS A 239 -6.37 -14.23 -19.01
C LYS A 239 -7.05 -14.51 -20.36
N SER A 240 -8.36 -14.24 -20.47
CA SER A 240 -9.11 -14.42 -21.72
C SER A 240 -8.76 -13.42 -22.81
N GLY A 241 -8.01 -12.36 -22.47
CA GLY A 241 -7.75 -11.23 -23.35
C GLY A 241 -8.90 -10.21 -23.39
N LEU A 242 -10.02 -10.47 -22.72
CA LEU A 242 -11.18 -9.57 -22.65
C LEU A 242 -10.79 -8.18 -22.11
N LEU A 243 -10.09 -8.11 -20.97
CA LEU A 243 -9.59 -6.85 -20.41
C LEU A 243 -8.78 -6.07 -21.45
N GLY A 244 -7.83 -6.76 -22.09
CA GLY A 244 -6.96 -6.17 -23.10
C GLY A 244 -7.78 -5.61 -24.28
N GLN A 245 -8.73 -6.38 -24.81
CA GLN A 245 -9.58 -5.98 -25.91
C GLN A 245 -10.45 -4.78 -25.56
N THR A 246 -11.08 -4.78 -24.37
CA THR A 246 -11.92 -3.69 -23.89
C THR A 246 -11.13 -2.39 -23.80
N VAL A 247 -9.97 -2.39 -23.13
CA VAL A 247 -9.12 -1.19 -23.00
C VAL A 247 -8.61 -0.72 -24.36
N MET A 248 -8.18 -1.64 -25.24
CA MET A 248 -7.72 -1.27 -26.59
C MET A 248 -8.83 -0.71 -27.48
N SER A 249 -10.08 -1.09 -27.24
CA SER A 249 -11.25 -0.61 -28.02
C SER A 249 -11.67 0.80 -27.63
N ASP A 250 -11.42 1.22 -26.39
CA ASP A 250 -11.78 2.54 -25.86
C ASP A 250 -10.72 3.05 -24.86
N PRO A 251 -9.48 3.35 -25.33
CA PRO A 251 -8.40 3.78 -24.45
C PRO A 251 -8.69 5.12 -23.76
N GLU A 252 -9.51 5.98 -24.35
CA GLU A 252 -9.88 7.29 -23.77
C GLU A 252 -10.68 7.16 -22.48
N ARG A 253 -11.52 6.12 -22.39
CA ARG A 253 -12.29 5.83 -21.18
C ARG A 253 -11.44 5.19 -20.09
N TYR A 254 -10.60 4.21 -20.46
CA TYR A 254 -9.92 3.35 -19.47
C TYR A 254 -8.51 3.81 -19.09
N ILE A 255 -7.82 4.56 -19.95
CA ILE A 255 -6.45 5.03 -19.71
C ILE A 255 -6.49 6.52 -19.36
N ALA A 256 -6.00 6.87 -18.18
CA ALA A 256 -5.88 8.25 -17.75
C ALA A 256 -4.86 9.00 -18.62
N LYS A 257 -5.28 10.14 -19.18
CA LYS A 257 -4.40 11.01 -19.98
C LYS A 257 -3.17 11.43 -19.18
N ALA A 258 -2.00 11.40 -19.84
CA ALA A 258 -0.75 11.87 -19.28
C ALA A 258 -0.07 12.90 -20.21
N PRO A 259 -0.56 14.16 -20.27
CA PRO A 259 -0.10 15.15 -21.26
C PRO A 259 1.41 15.44 -21.24
N GLN A 260 2.07 15.18 -20.12
CA GLN A 260 3.50 15.43 -19.93
C GLN A 260 4.37 14.19 -20.16
N LEU A 261 3.77 13.02 -20.42
CA LEU A 261 4.54 11.78 -20.58
C LEU A 261 5.42 11.81 -21.82
N SER A 262 4.86 12.24 -22.96
CA SER A 262 5.63 12.42 -24.20
C SER A 262 6.81 13.37 -23.99
N THR A 263 6.56 14.56 -23.43
CA THR A 263 7.60 15.54 -23.08
C THR A 263 8.69 14.94 -22.19
N PHE A 264 8.32 14.16 -21.17
CA PHE A 264 9.27 13.53 -20.27
C PHE A 264 10.19 12.54 -20.99
N LEU A 265 9.62 11.62 -21.77
CA LEU A 265 10.39 10.61 -22.49
C LEU A 265 11.30 11.25 -23.55
N HIS A 266 10.78 12.21 -24.33
CA HIS A 266 11.59 12.96 -25.30
C HIS A 266 12.75 13.70 -24.64
N ARG A 267 12.51 14.39 -23.51
CA ARG A 267 13.59 15.08 -22.77
C ARG A 267 14.71 14.14 -22.36
N LEU A 268 14.39 12.90 -21.95
CA LEU A 268 15.41 11.90 -21.62
C LEU A 268 16.22 11.50 -22.87
N VAL A 269 15.55 11.18 -23.97
CA VAL A 269 16.21 10.76 -25.23
C VAL A 269 17.08 11.88 -25.80
N GLU A 270 16.58 13.12 -25.82
CA GLU A 270 17.31 14.32 -26.28
C GLU A 270 18.56 14.60 -25.44
N ASN A 271 18.56 14.19 -24.17
CA ASN A 271 19.70 14.28 -23.26
C ASN A 271 20.54 12.98 -23.24
N ASN A 272 20.50 12.21 -24.33
CA ASN A 272 21.29 10.99 -24.57
C ASN A 272 21.06 9.87 -23.53
N LYS A 273 19.90 9.84 -22.89
CA LYS A 273 19.53 8.72 -22.00
C LYS A 273 18.99 7.55 -22.81
N LYS A 274 19.29 6.35 -22.35
CA LYS A 274 18.76 5.10 -22.91
C LYS A 274 17.48 4.73 -22.20
N LEU A 275 16.45 4.32 -22.95
CA LEU A 275 15.15 3.97 -22.39
C LEU A 275 14.82 2.50 -22.65
N PHE A 276 14.17 1.86 -21.69
CA PHE A 276 13.59 0.53 -21.89
C PHE A 276 12.25 0.34 -21.18
N VAL A 277 11.44 -0.59 -21.69
CA VAL A 277 10.20 -1.04 -21.04
C VAL A 277 10.25 -2.55 -20.82
N ILE A 278 9.83 -3.01 -19.63
CA ILE A 278 9.62 -4.42 -19.29
C ILE A 278 8.22 -4.60 -18.73
N SER A 279 7.34 -5.29 -19.47
CA SER A 279 5.96 -5.51 -19.06
C SER A 279 5.51 -6.97 -19.25
N ASN A 280 4.58 -7.42 -18.40
CA ASN A 280 3.88 -8.70 -18.58
C ASN A 280 2.78 -8.64 -19.65
N SER A 281 2.36 -7.43 -20.04
CA SER A 281 1.36 -7.20 -21.07
C SER A 281 1.86 -7.58 -22.47
N SER A 282 0.91 -7.81 -23.39
CA SER A 282 1.22 -8.13 -24.78
C SER A 282 1.71 -6.89 -25.55
N ALA A 283 2.47 -7.11 -26.62
CA ALA A 283 2.94 -6.04 -27.49
C ALA A 283 1.80 -5.17 -28.05
N ALA A 284 0.70 -5.78 -28.49
CA ALA A 284 -0.48 -5.07 -28.99
C ALA A 284 -1.12 -4.14 -27.95
N TYR A 285 -1.19 -4.60 -26.69
CA TYR A 285 -1.76 -3.83 -25.59
C TYR A 285 -0.90 -2.61 -25.25
N ILE A 286 0.41 -2.82 -25.12
CA ILE A 286 1.39 -1.75 -24.90
C ILE A 286 1.36 -0.74 -26.05
N ASP A 287 1.34 -1.22 -27.30
CA ASP A 287 1.32 -0.36 -28.48
C ASP A 287 0.10 0.55 -28.52
N LYS A 288 -1.10 0.00 -28.27
CA LYS A 288 -2.33 0.82 -28.26
C LYS A 288 -2.31 1.90 -27.19
N GLY A 289 -1.90 1.57 -25.97
CA GLY A 289 -1.87 2.56 -24.90
C GLY A 289 -0.75 3.59 -25.04
N LEU A 290 0.46 3.21 -25.47
CA LEU A 290 1.53 4.18 -25.70
C LEU A 290 1.29 5.05 -26.94
N LYS A 291 0.59 4.55 -27.97
CA LYS A 291 0.08 5.41 -29.06
C LYS A 291 -0.88 6.47 -28.55
N PHE A 292 -1.77 6.10 -27.63
CA PHE A 292 -2.70 7.04 -27.01
C PHE A 292 -1.99 8.06 -26.10
N LEU A 293 -1.00 7.63 -25.31
CA LEU A 293 -0.34 8.48 -24.30
C LEU A 293 0.82 9.33 -24.85
N VAL A 294 1.53 8.83 -25.86
CA VAL A 294 2.80 9.41 -26.33
C VAL A 294 2.75 9.79 -27.81
N GLY A 295 2.14 8.95 -28.64
CA GLY A 295 2.00 9.14 -30.09
C GLY A 295 2.42 7.92 -30.91
N ASN A 296 2.24 8.00 -32.23
CA ASN A 296 2.47 6.86 -33.14
C ASN A 296 3.90 6.33 -33.15
N ASP A 297 4.87 7.20 -32.91
CA ASP A 297 6.31 6.89 -32.98
C ASP A 297 6.91 6.52 -31.62
N TRP A 298 6.08 6.17 -30.63
CA TRP A 298 6.54 5.87 -29.26
C TRP A 298 7.66 4.82 -29.20
N GLN A 299 7.66 3.85 -30.12
CA GLN A 299 8.63 2.76 -30.17
C GLN A 299 10.06 3.30 -30.33
N GLU A 300 10.23 4.37 -31.11
CA GLU A 300 11.55 4.97 -31.40
C GLU A 300 12.20 5.64 -30.19
N LEU A 301 11.43 5.88 -29.12
CA LEU A 301 11.96 6.40 -27.86
C LEU A 301 12.74 5.34 -27.07
N PHE A 302 12.45 4.05 -27.31
CA PHE A 302 12.96 2.95 -26.49
C PHE A 302 14.02 2.13 -27.22
N ASP A 303 15.17 1.96 -26.57
CA ASP A 303 16.27 1.12 -27.05
C ASP A 303 15.95 -0.37 -26.87
N VAL A 304 15.12 -0.72 -25.89
CA VAL A 304 14.67 -2.09 -25.60
C VAL A 304 13.18 -2.09 -25.19
N ILE A 305 12.35 -2.87 -25.87
CA ILE A 305 10.93 -3.04 -25.54
C ILE A 305 10.67 -4.54 -25.29
N ILE A 306 10.35 -4.90 -24.06
CA ILE A 306 10.09 -6.28 -23.65
C ILE A 306 8.62 -6.43 -23.24
N SER A 307 7.90 -7.28 -23.97
CA SER A 307 6.53 -7.70 -23.69
C SER A 307 6.49 -9.12 -23.13
N ARG A 308 5.40 -9.49 -22.45
CA ARG A 308 5.22 -10.80 -21.78
C ARG A 308 6.47 -11.27 -21.01
N ALA A 309 7.09 -10.37 -20.27
CA ALA A 309 8.36 -10.61 -19.57
C ALA A 309 8.28 -11.77 -18.54
N ASN A 310 7.09 -12.09 -18.03
CA ASN A 310 6.86 -13.09 -16.98
C ASN A 310 7.48 -12.68 -15.61
N LYS A 311 7.39 -11.39 -15.25
CA LYS A 311 7.72 -10.87 -13.92
C LYS A 311 6.87 -11.58 -12.85
N PRO A 312 7.41 -11.87 -11.65
CA PRO A 312 8.78 -11.58 -11.19
C PRO A 312 9.85 -12.54 -11.73
N SER A 313 9.47 -13.64 -12.41
CA SER A 313 10.41 -14.65 -12.88
C SER A 313 11.45 -14.08 -13.85
N PHE A 314 11.11 -13.04 -14.61
CA PHE A 314 12.05 -12.29 -15.46
C PHE A 314 13.32 -11.86 -14.70
N PHE A 315 13.18 -11.44 -13.44
CA PHE A 315 14.27 -10.96 -12.60
C PHE A 315 14.95 -12.05 -11.77
N LYS A 316 14.36 -13.25 -11.70
CA LYS A 316 14.84 -14.35 -10.83
C LYS A 316 15.44 -15.52 -11.60
N SER A 317 14.89 -15.84 -12.76
CA SER A 317 15.21 -17.05 -13.51
C SER A 317 16.11 -16.70 -14.69
N PRO A 318 17.33 -17.28 -14.77
CA PRO A 318 18.25 -17.02 -15.87
C PRO A 318 17.92 -17.82 -17.15
N LEU A 319 16.84 -18.60 -17.14
CA LEU A 319 16.50 -19.53 -18.23
C LEU A 319 15.69 -18.88 -19.37
N GLY A 320 15.17 -17.67 -19.17
CA GLY A 320 14.38 -16.99 -20.18
C GLY A 320 15.23 -16.52 -21.34
N GLN A 321 14.78 -16.79 -22.58
CA GLN A 321 15.39 -16.27 -23.81
C GLN A 321 14.45 -15.30 -24.53
N PHE A 322 15.00 -14.24 -25.11
CA PHE A 322 14.22 -13.30 -25.92
C PHE A 322 13.86 -13.87 -27.28
N ARG A 323 12.66 -13.54 -27.76
CA ARG A 323 12.26 -13.69 -29.17
C ARG A 323 11.84 -12.36 -29.75
N ARG A 324 12.25 -12.06 -30.98
CA ARG A 324 11.80 -10.86 -31.69
C ARG A 324 10.38 -11.06 -32.22
N THR A 325 9.49 -10.12 -31.95
CA THR A 325 8.10 -10.14 -32.43
C THR A 325 7.74 -8.88 -33.21
N ASP A 326 6.63 -8.94 -33.94
CA ASP A 326 5.89 -7.73 -34.30
C ASP A 326 4.88 -7.36 -33.19
N ILE A 327 4.08 -6.31 -33.46
CA ILE A 327 3.04 -5.81 -32.54
C ILE A 327 1.95 -6.86 -32.31
N SER A 328 1.68 -7.75 -33.28
CA SER A 328 0.71 -8.84 -33.13
C SER A 328 1.20 -9.98 -32.23
N GLY A 329 2.49 -9.99 -31.89
CA GLY A 329 3.15 -11.09 -31.18
C GLY A 329 3.65 -12.19 -32.12
N THR A 330 3.61 -11.98 -33.44
CA THR A 330 4.15 -12.96 -34.41
C THR A 330 5.67 -12.92 -34.36
N PHE A 331 6.30 -14.09 -34.21
CA PHE A 331 7.76 -14.20 -34.22
C PHE A 331 8.33 -13.83 -35.59
N LYS A 332 9.30 -12.92 -35.61
CA LYS A 332 9.96 -12.47 -36.85
C LYS A 332 11.08 -13.41 -37.28
N ASP A 333 11.76 -14.05 -36.34
CA ASP A 333 12.86 -14.97 -36.59
C ASP A 333 12.87 -16.08 -35.55
N TRP A 334 13.45 -17.23 -35.92
CA TRP A 334 13.65 -18.37 -35.04
C TRP A 334 14.99 -18.35 -34.30
N GLU A 335 15.92 -17.51 -34.75
CA GLU A 335 17.24 -17.40 -34.16
C GLU A 335 17.21 -16.66 -32.81
N ALA A 336 18.15 -17.00 -31.94
CA ALA A 336 18.33 -16.31 -30.67
C ALA A 336 18.70 -14.83 -30.90
N VAL A 337 18.09 -13.93 -30.15
CA VAL A 337 18.35 -12.48 -30.22
C VAL A 337 19.80 -12.22 -29.81
N GLN A 338 20.62 -11.75 -30.74
CA GLN A 338 22.04 -11.44 -30.49
C GLN A 338 22.28 -9.99 -30.08
N THR A 339 21.39 -9.08 -30.47
CA THR A 339 21.46 -7.65 -30.13
C THR A 339 20.05 -7.07 -30.04
N PHE A 340 19.87 -6.07 -29.18
CA PHE A 340 18.68 -5.24 -29.22
C PHE A 340 18.83 -4.10 -30.22
N LYS A 341 17.72 -3.74 -30.84
CA LYS A 341 17.59 -2.62 -31.77
C LYS A 341 16.45 -1.73 -31.30
N ARG A 342 16.71 -0.42 -31.28
CA ARG A 342 15.72 0.62 -30.97
C ARG A 342 14.45 0.45 -31.82
N GLY A 343 13.30 0.69 -31.22
CA GLY A 343 11.99 0.52 -31.85
C GLY A 343 11.53 -0.93 -32.05
N GLN A 344 12.38 -1.94 -31.78
CA GLN A 344 11.99 -3.35 -31.94
C GLN A 344 11.45 -3.93 -30.63
N ILE A 345 10.49 -4.85 -30.79
CA ILE A 345 9.80 -5.52 -29.69
C ILE A 345 10.35 -6.93 -29.53
N TYR A 346 10.56 -7.29 -28.27
CA TYR A 346 11.02 -8.59 -27.83
C TYR A 346 10.01 -9.19 -26.83
N GLU A 347 9.89 -10.50 -26.84
CA GLU A 347 8.99 -11.23 -25.95
C GLU A 347 9.80 -12.14 -25.01
N GLY A 348 9.40 -12.21 -23.74
CA GLY A 348 9.99 -13.11 -22.75
C GLY A 348 11.36 -12.65 -22.28
N GLY A 349 12.35 -13.55 -22.37
CA GLY A 349 13.71 -13.33 -21.89
C GLY A 349 13.87 -13.32 -20.38
N CYS A 350 15.05 -12.90 -19.93
CA CYS A 350 15.37 -12.67 -18.53
C CYS A 350 16.32 -11.49 -18.36
N LEU A 351 16.42 -10.97 -17.14
CA LEU A 351 17.26 -9.82 -16.83
C LEU A 351 18.75 -10.09 -17.09
N GLU A 352 19.25 -11.28 -16.77
CA GLU A 352 20.66 -11.63 -17.01
C GLU A 352 21.03 -11.56 -18.49
N GLU A 353 20.18 -12.10 -19.35
CA GLU A 353 20.35 -12.00 -20.81
C GLU A 353 20.24 -10.54 -21.27
N MET A 354 19.31 -9.76 -20.73
CA MET A 354 19.19 -8.34 -21.07
C MET A 354 20.46 -7.55 -20.73
N ILE A 355 21.06 -7.79 -19.56
CA ILE A 355 22.32 -7.16 -19.14
C ILE A 355 23.44 -7.56 -20.11
N LYS A 356 23.52 -8.84 -20.49
CA LYS A 356 24.51 -9.32 -21.45
C LYS A 356 24.37 -8.66 -22.82
N LEU A 357 23.15 -8.51 -23.33
CA LEU A 357 22.86 -7.94 -24.65
C LEU A 357 23.01 -6.42 -24.72
N THR A 358 22.79 -5.73 -23.60
CA THR A 358 22.88 -4.26 -23.53
C THR A 358 24.24 -3.75 -23.09
N GLY A 359 24.95 -4.51 -22.24
CA GLY A 359 26.21 -4.07 -21.62
C GLY A 359 26.04 -2.89 -20.66
N TRP A 360 24.82 -2.58 -20.22
CA TRP A 360 24.57 -1.45 -19.33
C TRP A 360 25.08 -1.70 -17.92
N SER A 361 25.68 -0.67 -17.32
CA SER A 361 26.12 -0.72 -15.93
C SER A 361 24.95 -0.56 -14.98
N SER A 362 24.72 -1.57 -14.13
CA SER A 362 23.68 -1.59 -13.08
C SER A 362 23.64 -0.32 -12.22
N ALA A 363 24.81 0.27 -11.91
CA ALA A 363 24.92 1.49 -11.09
C ALA A 363 24.40 2.77 -11.78
N SER A 364 24.09 2.70 -13.08
CA SER A 364 23.58 3.83 -13.89
C SER A 364 22.12 3.65 -14.34
N ILE A 365 21.45 2.60 -13.86
CA ILE A 365 20.08 2.26 -14.20
C ILE A 365 19.14 2.76 -13.10
N LEU A 366 18.10 3.48 -13.49
CA LEU A 366 16.94 3.81 -12.66
C LEU A 366 15.69 3.15 -13.25
N TYR A 367 15.16 2.14 -12.56
CA TYR A 367 13.99 1.37 -12.99
C TYR A 367 12.74 1.76 -12.21
N PHE A 368 11.67 2.12 -12.93
CA PHE A 368 10.38 2.49 -12.37
C PHE A 368 9.37 1.34 -12.46
N GLY A 369 8.61 1.14 -11.40
CA GLY A 369 7.50 0.18 -11.34
C GLY A 369 6.53 0.54 -10.22
N ASP A 370 5.29 0.07 -10.31
CA ASP A 370 4.28 0.28 -9.28
C ASP A 370 4.23 -0.89 -8.29
N HIS A 371 4.55 -2.10 -8.75
CA HIS A 371 4.43 -3.30 -7.94
C HIS A 371 5.74 -3.61 -7.21
N VAL A 372 5.77 -3.29 -5.91
CA VAL A 372 6.93 -3.45 -5.00
C VAL A 372 7.67 -4.80 -5.16
N TYR A 373 6.96 -5.93 -5.21
CA TYR A 373 7.60 -7.24 -5.34
C TYR A 373 7.88 -7.69 -6.78
N ALA A 374 6.96 -7.46 -7.72
CA ALA A 374 7.12 -7.94 -9.10
C ALA A 374 8.17 -7.15 -9.87
N ASP A 375 8.36 -5.87 -9.53
CA ASP A 375 9.22 -4.94 -10.26
C ASP A 375 10.47 -4.55 -9.47
N LEU A 376 10.33 -4.20 -8.19
CA LEU A 376 11.38 -3.48 -7.47
C LEU A 376 12.25 -4.39 -6.59
N ALA A 377 11.65 -5.38 -5.93
CA ALA A 377 12.31 -6.14 -4.87
C ALA A 377 13.55 -6.89 -5.34
N ASP A 378 13.43 -7.73 -6.39
CA ASP A 378 14.55 -8.54 -6.88
C ASP A 378 15.61 -7.68 -7.58
N VAL A 379 15.16 -6.65 -8.31
CA VAL A 379 16.01 -5.69 -9.02
C VAL A 379 16.89 -4.90 -8.05
N ALA A 380 16.31 -4.39 -6.95
CA ALA A 380 17.05 -3.69 -5.92
C ALA A 380 17.97 -4.62 -5.11
N SER A 381 17.46 -5.78 -4.67
CA SER A 381 18.17 -6.66 -3.74
C SER A 381 19.24 -7.54 -4.39
N THR A 382 19.07 -7.92 -5.66
CA THR A 382 19.97 -8.86 -6.35
C THR A 382 20.93 -8.14 -7.30
N TYR A 383 20.45 -7.10 -8.00
CA TYR A 383 21.24 -6.43 -9.05
C TYR A 383 21.73 -5.03 -8.65
N GLY A 384 21.28 -4.50 -7.51
CA GLY A 384 21.69 -3.19 -7.00
C GLY A 384 21.28 -2.01 -7.88
N TRP A 385 20.24 -2.19 -8.69
CA TRP A 385 19.69 -1.11 -9.50
C TRP A 385 19.04 -0.05 -8.62
N MET A 386 19.11 1.20 -9.06
CA MET A 386 18.27 2.23 -8.46
C MET A 386 16.83 2.01 -8.88
N THR A 387 15.90 2.15 -7.94
CA THR A 387 14.49 1.86 -8.14
C THR A 387 13.62 3.06 -7.79
N GLY A 388 12.64 3.35 -8.65
CA GLY A 388 11.63 4.38 -8.46
C GLY A 388 10.24 3.78 -8.35
N ALA A 389 9.61 3.84 -7.18
CA ALA A 389 8.24 3.36 -7.05
C ALA A 389 7.23 4.40 -7.54
N VAL A 390 6.30 3.98 -8.39
CA VAL A 390 5.16 4.81 -8.81
C VAL A 390 3.95 4.50 -7.93
N ILE A 391 3.49 5.50 -7.18
CA ILE A 391 2.44 5.36 -6.17
C ILE A 391 1.38 6.45 -6.40
N PRO A 392 0.42 6.23 -7.31
CA PRO A 392 -0.61 7.22 -7.63
C PRO A 392 -1.33 7.82 -6.41
N GLU A 393 -1.59 7.01 -5.37
CA GLU A 393 -2.27 7.44 -4.14
C GLU A 393 -1.48 8.50 -3.37
N LEU A 394 -0.17 8.63 -3.60
CA LEU A 394 0.69 9.60 -2.94
C LEU A 394 0.19 11.04 -3.11
N GLU A 395 -0.39 11.39 -4.27
CA GLU A 395 -0.96 12.73 -4.47
C GLU A 395 -2.10 13.00 -3.49
N SER A 396 -3.07 12.08 -3.39
CA SER A 396 -4.20 12.20 -2.46
C SER A 396 -3.75 12.19 -0.99
N GLU A 397 -2.74 11.39 -0.67
CA GLU A 397 -2.12 11.34 0.66
C GLU A 397 -1.46 12.66 1.04
N LEU A 398 -0.75 13.30 0.11
CA LEU A 398 -0.09 14.57 0.35
C LEU A 398 -1.08 15.73 0.43
N ILE A 399 -2.14 15.72 -0.39
CA ILE A 399 -3.26 16.67 -0.27
C ILE A 399 -3.91 16.56 1.11
N ALA A 400 -4.21 15.33 1.56
CA ALA A 400 -4.76 15.06 2.89
C ALA A 400 -3.80 15.50 4.01
N ALA A 401 -2.50 15.21 3.88
CA ALA A 401 -1.48 15.61 4.85
C ALA A 401 -1.23 17.12 4.88
N ASN A 402 -1.55 17.83 3.79
CA ASN A 402 -1.47 19.28 3.70
C ASN A 402 -2.64 20.01 4.37
N ASN A 403 -3.70 19.30 4.73
CA ASN A 403 -4.85 19.85 5.43
C ASN A 403 -4.40 20.54 6.75
N PRO A 404 -4.71 21.84 6.95
CA PRO A 404 -4.32 22.57 8.16
C PRO A 404 -4.82 21.94 9.45
N ASP A 405 -6.08 21.48 9.48
CA ASP A 405 -6.67 20.83 10.66
C ASP A 405 -5.96 19.52 10.99
N PHE A 406 -5.58 18.74 9.96
CA PHE A 406 -4.76 17.55 10.17
C PHE A 406 -3.42 17.90 10.83
N LYS A 407 -2.72 18.92 10.34
CA LYS A 407 -1.43 19.34 10.90
C LYS A 407 -1.56 19.86 12.33
N ILE A 408 -2.59 20.68 12.62
CA ILE A 408 -2.92 21.17 13.96
C ILE A 408 -3.21 20.00 14.89
N ASN A 409 -4.08 19.07 14.48
CA ASN A 409 -4.45 17.90 15.27
C ASN A 409 -3.28 16.97 15.54
N LEU A 410 -2.36 16.81 14.58
CA LEU A 410 -1.14 16.02 14.76
C LEU A 410 -0.17 16.68 15.75
N LYS A 411 0.00 18.01 15.67
CA LYS A 411 0.78 18.78 16.66
C LYS A 411 0.18 18.62 18.05
N ARG A 412 -1.14 18.80 18.17
CA ARG A 412 -1.91 18.64 19.41
C ARG A 412 -1.75 17.23 19.99
N LEU A 413 -1.89 16.20 19.15
CA LEU A 413 -1.73 14.80 19.55
C LEU A 413 -0.35 14.55 20.18
N ARG A 414 0.73 14.99 19.53
CA ARG A 414 2.10 14.81 20.05
C ARG A 414 2.32 15.52 21.40
N MET A 415 1.81 16.75 21.51
CA MET A 415 1.91 17.51 22.76
C MET A 415 1.10 16.87 23.88
N LEU A 416 -0.10 16.36 23.57
CA LEU A 416 -0.97 15.69 24.52
C LEU A 416 -0.38 14.36 25.00
N GLU A 417 0.21 13.57 24.10
CA GLU A 417 0.91 12.34 24.45
C GLU A 417 2.08 12.60 25.43
N LYS A 418 2.82 13.70 25.23
CA LYS A 418 3.84 14.12 26.19
C LYS A 418 3.27 14.48 27.56
N LEU A 419 2.16 15.22 27.61
CA LEU A 419 1.49 15.52 28.89
C LEU A 419 0.99 14.26 29.59
N ILE A 420 0.39 13.32 28.85
CA ILE A 420 -0.04 12.03 29.38
C ILE A 420 1.15 11.26 29.94
N GLN A 421 2.27 11.18 29.21
CA GLN A 421 3.48 10.50 29.64
C GLN A 421 4.05 11.08 30.94
N GLU A 422 4.03 12.39 31.11
CA GLU A 422 4.52 13.08 32.32
C GLU A 422 3.59 12.95 33.54
N ASN A 423 2.33 12.50 33.35
CA ASN A 423 1.32 12.48 34.41
C ASN A 423 0.66 11.10 34.60
N GLN A 424 1.30 9.99 34.20
CA GLN A 424 0.74 8.63 34.34
C GLN A 424 0.56 8.18 35.80
N HIS A 425 1.28 8.80 36.73
CA HIS A 425 1.35 8.38 38.14
C HIS A 425 0.72 9.39 39.10
N VAL A 426 -0.25 10.17 38.64
CA VAL A 426 -0.99 11.11 39.49
C VAL A 426 -1.77 10.39 40.59
N HIS A 427 -1.88 11.03 41.75
CA HIS A 427 -2.39 10.36 42.95
C HIS A 427 -3.84 10.72 43.26
N THR A 428 -4.24 11.97 43.01
CA THR A 428 -5.61 12.43 43.30
C THR A 428 -6.64 11.88 42.32
N ASP A 429 -7.86 11.65 42.78
CA ASP A 429 -8.95 11.16 41.94
C ASP A 429 -9.37 12.20 40.87
N GLU A 430 -9.27 13.49 41.21
CA GLU A 430 -9.47 14.59 40.26
C GLU A 430 -8.45 14.55 39.12
N ALA A 431 -7.17 14.30 39.43
CA ALA A 431 -6.11 14.20 38.44
C ALA A 431 -6.24 12.96 37.56
N LYS A 432 -6.63 11.82 38.14
CA LYS A 432 -6.95 10.60 37.37
C LYS A 432 -8.10 10.84 36.40
N LEU A 433 -9.17 11.50 36.84
CA LEU A 433 -10.31 11.83 35.97
C LEU A 433 -9.91 12.80 34.84
N LEU A 434 -9.03 13.76 35.11
CA LEU A 434 -8.48 14.63 34.07
C LEU A 434 -7.60 13.86 33.07
N LEU A 435 -6.79 12.92 33.56
CA LEU A 435 -5.97 12.05 32.72
C LEU A 435 -6.83 11.15 31.81
N GLU A 436 -7.94 10.61 32.30
CA GLU A 436 -8.91 9.87 31.50
C GLU A 436 -9.48 10.72 30.36
N LYS A 437 -9.84 11.97 30.63
CA LYS A 437 -10.29 12.91 29.58
C LYS A 437 -9.21 13.16 28.52
N TRP A 438 -7.95 13.27 28.92
CA TRP A 438 -6.83 13.40 27.98
C TRP A 438 -6.64 12.14 27.14
N LEU A 439 -6.85 10.95 27.71
CA LEU A 439 -6.80 9.68 26.96
C LEU A 439 -7.93 9.59 25.93
N ASP A 440 -9.14 10.03 26.27
CA ASP A 440 -10.28 10.09 25.35
C ASP A 440 -10.03 11.07 24.21
N GLU A 441 -9.52 12.27 24.52
CA GLU A 441 -9.12 13.26 23.53
C GLU A 441 -8.02 12.72 22.61
N ARG A 442 -6.99 12.08 23.18
CA ARG A 442 -5.93 11.43 22.41
C ARG A 442 -6.51 10.41 21.43
N ASN A 443 -7.44 9.58 21.89
CA ASN A 443 -8.09 8.57 21.04
C ASN A 443 -8.93 9.22 19.93
N ALA A 444 -9.63 10.32 20.23
CA ALA A 444 -10.37 11.10 19.23
C ALA A 444 -9.44 11.72 18.17
N LEU A 445 -8.32 12.34 18.59
CA LEU A 445 -7.31 12.91 17.68
C LEU A 445 -6.68 11.84 16.78
N ARG A 446 -6.40 10.65 17.31
CA ARG A 446 -5.90 9.52 16.53
C ARG A 446 -6.89 9.06 15.47
N ARG A 447 -8.17 8.93 15.82
CA ARG A 447 -9.23 8.58 14.86
C ARG A 447 -9.41 9.66 13.80
N GLY A 448 -9.49 10.92 14.22
CA GLY A 448 -9.59 12.07 13.30
C GLY A 448 -8.43 12.12 12.32
N SER A 449 -7.20 11.94 12.80
CA SER A 449 -5.99 11.89 11.96
C SER A 449 -6.02 10.76 10.93
N LYS A 450 -6.62 9.61 11.27
CA LYS A 450 -6.84 8.50 10.33
C LYS A 450 -7.86 8.90 9.25
N CYS A 451 -9.01 9.42 9.68
CA CYS A 451 -10.16 9.70 8.81
C CYS A 451 -9.90 10.76 7.76
N VAL A 452 -8.97 11.70 7.98
CA VAL A 452 -8.57 12.70 6.98
C VAL A 452 -8.08 12.06 5.68
N PHE A 453 -7.42 10.89 5.76
CA PHE A 453 -6.98 10.15 4.57
C PHE A 453 -8.07 9.24 4.05
N ASN A 454 -8.62 8.40 4.93
CA ASN A 454 -9.69 7.48 4.62
C ASN A 454 -10.39 7.03 5.91
N PRO A 455 -11.72 7.12 6.02
CA PRO A 455 -12.46 6.75 7.23
C PRO A 455 -12.24 5.31 7.69
N GLN A 456 -12.15 4.37 6.74
CA GLN A 456 -12.08 2.94 7.01
C GLN A 456 -10.66 2.52 7.44
N PHE A 457 -9.65 2.85 6.64
CA PHE A 457 -8.29 2.32 6.74
C PHE A 457 -7.22 3.38 7.03
N GLY A 458 -7.51 4.67 6.80
CA GLY A 458 -6.53 5.76 6.87
C GLY A 458 -5.40 5.65 5.85
N SER A 459 -4.33 6.41 6.08
CA SER A 459 -3.19 6.55 5.15
C SER A 459 -2.55 5.23 4.73
N ILE A 460 -2.38 4.94 3.44
CA ILE A 460 -1.67 3.74 2.93
C ILE A 460 -0.28 3.58 3.55
N PHE A 461 0.37 4.68 3.94
CA PHE A 461 1.72 4.69 4.48
C PHE A 461 1.82 4.46 6.00
N ARG A 462 0.70 4.60 6.74
CA ARG A 462 0.71 4.59 8.21
C ARG A 462 -0.39 3.77 8.85
N SER A 463 -0.05 3.08 9.93
CA SER A 463 -0.98 2.58 10.96
C SER A 463 -0.83 3.46 12.20
N PHE A 464 -1.61 4.54 12.27
CA PHE A 464 -1.43 5.61 13.24
C PHE A 464 0.03 6.11 13.28
N HIS A 465 0.75 5.86 14.38
CA HIS A 465 2.13 6.26 14.61
C HIS A 465 3.17 5.37 13.91
N ASN A 466 2.83 4.12 13.60
CA ASN A 466 3.73 3.17 12.95
C ASN A 466 3.64 3.29 11.43
N PRO A 467 4.73 3.03 10.69
CA PRO A 467 4.64 2.76 9.26
C PRO A 467 3.71 1.56 9.00
N SER A 468 2.97 1.59 7.91
CA SER A 468 2.24 0.41 7.45
C SER A 468 3.21 -0.68 6.97
N TYR A 469 2.73 -1.91 6.87
CA TYR A 469 3.52 -2.99 6.27
C TYR A 469 3.93 -2.63 4.82
N PHE A 470 3.04 -2.01 4.06
CA PHE A 470 3.33 -1.51 2.71
C PHE A 470 4.49 -0.50 2.68
N SER A 471 4.46 0.53 3.53
CA SER A 471 5.50 1.56 3.50
C SER A 471 6.86 1.06 3.95
N GLN A 472 6.91 0.08 4.87
CA GLN A 472 8.17 -0.58 5.23
C GLN A 472 8.76 -1.35 4.04
N ARG A 473 7.94 -2.10 3.30
CA ARG A 473 8.40 -2.86 2.12
C ARG A 473 8.81 -1.94 0.98
N LEU A 474 8.02 -0.89 0.75
CA LEU A 474 8.37 0.16 -0.19
C LEU A 474 9.73 0.78 0.16
N GLY A 475 9.93 1.21 1.41
CA GLY A 475 11.19 1.82 1.86
C GLY A 475 12.41 0.90 1.77
N GLN A 476 12.19 -0.42 1.83
CA GLN A 476 13.24 -1.42 1.67
C GLN A 476 13.72 -1.56 0.21
N TYR A 477 12.82 -1.40 -0.77
CA TYR A 477 13.11 -1.73 -2.17
C TYR A 477 13.08 -0.54 -3.13
N ALA A 478 12.52 0.60 -2.74
CA ALA A 478 12.47 1.80 -3.57
C ALA A 478 13.54 2.80 -3.12
N THR A 479 14.44 3.19 -4.02
CA THR A 479 15.40 4.28 -3.74
C THR A 479 14.69 5.63 -3.70
N LEU A 480 13.73 5.81 -4.59
CA LEU A 480 12.84 6.96 -4.64
C LEU A 480 11.40 6.52 -4.89
N TYR A 481 10.44 7.39 -4.63
CA TYR A 481 9.04 7.18 -4.95
C TYR A 481 8.34 8.48 -5.28
N THR A 482 7.33 8.40 -6.14
CA THR A 482 6.56 9.56 -6.61
C THR A 482 5.19 9.10 -7.11
N SER A 483 4.24 10.01 -7.30
CA SER A 483 2.91 9.65 -7.82
C SER A 483 2.93 9.26 -9.29
N ARG A 484 3.81 9.89 -10.08
CA ARG A 484 3.94 9.71 -11.53
C ARG A 484 5.37 9.96 -11.96
N VAL A 485 5.88 9.19 -12.92
CA VAL A 485 7.25 9.38 -13.45
C VAL A 485 7.48 10.79 -14.02
N THR A 486 6.43 11.43 -14.54
CA THR A 486 6.47 12.79 -15.10
C THR A 486 6.80 13.85 -14.06
N ASN A 487 6.67 13.58 -12.76
CA ASN A 487 7.07 14.53 -11.71
C ASN A 487 8.57 14.85 -11.75
N LEU A 488 9.39 13.96 -12.33
CA LEU A 488 10.79 14.24 -12.62
C LEU A 488 10.99 15.38 -13.62
N LEU A 489 9.95 15.81 -14.38
CA LEU A 489 10.04 16.99 -15.25
C LEU A 489 10.35 18.28 -14.48
N HIS A 490 9.98 18.34 -13.20
CA HIS A 490 10.20 19.50 -12.35
C HIS A 490 11.67 19.68 -11.94
N PHE A 491 12.54 18.72 -12.27
CA PHE A 491 13.95 18.72 -11.90
C PHE A 491 14.85 18.68 -13.16
N PRO A 492 15.99 19.39 -13.15
CA PRO A 492 17.02 19.22 -14.17
C PRO A 492 17.67 17.84 -14.02
N LEU A 493 18.23 17.31 -15.11
CA LEU A 493 18.82 15.96 -15.14
C LEU A 493 20.15 15.84 -14.38
N ASP A 494 20.66 16.92 -13.79
CA ASP A 494 21.80 16.95 -12.88
C ASP A 494 21.42 17.17 -11.42
N HIS A 495 20.11 17.24 -11.11
CA HIS A 495 19.62 17.38 -9.75
C HIS A 495 20.09 16.21 -8.86
N THR A 496 20.39 16.54 -7.61
CA THR A 496 20.70 15.55 -6.57
C THR A 496 19.66 15.64 -5.47
N PHE A 497 18.94 14.53 -5.26
CA PHE A 497 18.01 14.40 -4.14
C PHE A 497 18.74 13.88 -2.92
N TYR A 498 18.48 14.51 -1.77
CA TYR A 498 18.99 14.08 -0.48
C TYR A 498 17.84 13.59 0.40
N PRO A 499 17.97 12.40 1.03
CA PRO A 499 16.93 11.88 1.91
C PRO A 499 16.84 12.73 3.19
N LYS A 500 15.62 12.86 3.73
CA LYS A 500 15.44 13.43 5.06
C LYS A 500 16.01 12.46 6.11
N ARG A 501 16.81 12.99 7.02
CA ARG A 501 17.33 12.21 8.16
C ARG A 501 16.16 11.76 9.04
N THR A 502 15.91 10.45 9.10
CA THR A 502 14.89 9.89 9.98
C THR A 502 15.45 9.81 11.40
N ALA A 503 14.83 10.53 12.34
CA ALA A 503 15.25 10.48 13.74
C ALA A 503 15.01 9.09 14.34
N LEU A 504 16.05 8.51 14.96
CA LEU A 504 15.92 7.31 15.77
C LEU A 504 15.27 7.65 17.12
N PRO A 505 14.65 6.67 17.82
CA PRO A 505 13.92 6.96 19.06
C PRO A 505 14.74 7.61 20.19
N HIS A 506 16.07 7.47 20.19
CA HIS A 506 16.98 8.05 21.19
C HIS A 506 17.53 9.43 20.80
N GLU A 507 17.13 9.96 19.64
CA GLU A 507 17.65 11.21 19.13
C GLU A 507 16.73 12.37 19.50
N SER A 508 17.28 13.34 20.23
CA SER A 508 16.61 14.58 20.59
C SER A 508 17.08 15.71 19.68
N PHE A 509 16.32 16.02 18.62
CA PHE A 509 16.50 17.22 17.82
C PHE A 509 15.31 18.15 17.97
#